data_AF-A0A351NUX6-F1
#
_entry.id   AF-A0A351NUX6-F1
#
_cell.length_a   1.000
_cell.length_b   1.000
_cell.length_c   1.000
_cell.angle_alpha   90.00
_cell.angle_beta   90.00
_cell.angle_gamma   90.00
#
_symmetry.space_group_name_H-M   'P 1'
#
loop_
_entity.id
_entity.type
_entity.pdbx_description
1 polymer ?
#
loop_
_entity_poly.entity_id
_entity_poly.type
_entity_poly.pdbx_seq_one_letter_code
_entity_poly.pdbx_strand_id
1 'polypeptide(L)' 'MERAEAYHRYSAKVIPLIKHLGGEFLFSNATNTLVIGDGDLLWDMVVIVKYPTVAAFIKMTHSKPINNVICTAKLV' A
#
# COMPACT_ATOMS: atom_id res chain seq x y z
N MET A 1 -2.50 -18.34 5.95
CA MET A 1 -1.83 -17.03 6.00
C MET A 1 -2.92 -15.98 5.90
N GLU A 2 -3.05 -15.14 6.90
CA GLU A 2 -4.13 -14.15 6.96
C GLU A 2 -3.85 -13.00 5.97
N ARG A 3 -4.90 -12.40 5.40
CA ARG A 3 -4.80 -11.28 4.43
C ARG A 3 -3.96 -10.12 4.97
N ALA A 4 -4.11 -9.81 6.25
CA ALA A 4 -3.36 -8.78 6.96
C ALA A 4 -1.84 -9.06 6.98
N GLU A 5 -1.44 -10.32 7.16
CA GLU A 5 -0.03 -10.70 7.24
C GLU A 5 0.67 -10.61 5.88
N ALA A 6 -0.03 -10.98 4.80
CA ALA A 6 0.45 -10.77 3.43
C ALA A 6 0.67 -9.28 3.14
N TYR A 7 -0.29 -8.44 3.54
CA TYR A 7 -0.18 -6.99 3.40
C TYR A 7 0.95 -6.38 4.24
N HIS A 8 1.18 -6.87 5.47
CA HIS A 8 2.28 -6.39 6.30
C HIS A 8 3.64 -6.65 5.65
N ARG A 9 3.86 -7.86 5.12
CA ARG A 9 5.10 -8.20 4.41
C ARG A 9 5.28 -7.41 3.11
N TYR A 10 4.19 -7.15 2.38
CA TYR A 10 4.18 -6.26 1.22
C TYR A 10 4.60 -4.84 1.62
N SER A 11 3.93 -4.26 2.61
CA SER A 11 4.19 -2.90 3.10
C SER A 11 5.62 -2.71 3.58
N ALA A 12 6.20 -3.71 4.28
CA ALA A 12 7.59 -3.68 4.73
C ALA A 12 8.60 -3.52 3.57
N LYS A 13 8.29 -4.04 2.38
CA LYS A 13 9.13 -3.91 1.18
C LYS A 13 8.83 -2.66 0.36
N VAL A 14 7.57 -2.23 0.32
CA VAL A 14 7.13 -1.09 -0.49
C VAL A 14 7.44 0.26 0.16
N ILE A 15 7.30 0.39 1.48
CA ILE A 15 7.52 1.67 2.18
C ILE A 15 8.94 2.24 1.92
N PRO A 16 10.03 1.45 1.97
CA PRO A 16 11.37 1.95 1.63
C PRO A 16 11.49 2.42 0.16
N LEU A 17 10.85 1.70 -0.77
CA LEU A 17 10.85 2.07 -2.20
C LEU A 17 10.11 3.39 -2.43
N ILE A 18 8.97 3.56 -1.78
CA ILE A 18 8.20 4.80 -1.82
C ILE A 18 9.04 5.97 -1.33
N LYS A 19 9.71 5.83 -0.18
CA LYS A 19 10.61 6.86 0.35
C LYS A 19 11.76 7.17 -0.60
N HIS A 20 12.39 6.15 -1.17
CA HIS A 20 13.49 6.34 -2.13
C HIS A 20 13.05 7.06 -3.41
N LEU A 21 11.81 6.87 -3.85
CA LEU A 21 11.25 7.48 -5.05
C LEU A 21 10.60 8.85 -4.78
N GLY A 22 10.83 9.42 -3.59
CA GLY A 22 10.35 10.75 -3.20
C GLY A 22 8.92 10.80 -2.66
N GLY A 23 8.31 9.64 -2.41
CA GLY A 23 7.02 9.54 -1.72
C GLY A 23 7.17 9.65 -0.19
N GLU A 24 6.20 10.31 0.44
CA GLU A 24 6.10 10.50 1.88
C GLU A 24 5.01 9.60 2.43
N PHE A 25 5.36 8.72 3.37
CA PHE A 25 4.41 7.85 4.05
C PHE A 25 3.76 8.63 5.20
N LEU A 26 2.46 8.90 5.08
CA LEU A 26 1.75 9.77 6.02
C LEU A 26 1.02 8.97 7.11
N PHE A 27 0.44 7.82 6.74
CA PHE A 27 -0.44 7.08 7.64
C PHE A 27 -0.52 5.61 7.25
N SER A 28 -0.59 4.72 8.24
CA SER A 28 -1.18 3.40 8.07
C SER A 28 -1.82 2.92 9.36
N ASN A 29 -2.98 2.29 9.24
CA ASN A 29 -3.60 1.60 10.37
C ASN A 29 -4.50 0.46 9.89
N ALA A 30 -4.76 -0.50 10.79
CA ALA A 30 -5.88 -1.43 10.61
C ALA A 30 -7.19 -0.64 10.59
N THR A 31 -8.14 -1.09 9.78
CA THR A 31 -9.49 -0.53 9.80
C THR A 31 -10.22 -0.98 11.07
N ASN A 32 -11.21 -0.20 11.48
CA ASN A 32 -11.98 -0.48 12.70
C ASN A 32 -13.47 -0.60 12.41
N THR A 33 -14.07 0.43 11.80
CA THR A 33 -15.53 0.48 11.64
C THR A 33 -15.92 1.25 10.37
N LEU A 34 -16.94 0.77 9.66
CA LEU A 34 -17.58 1.47 8.55
C LEU A 34 -18.62 2.45 9.12
N VAL A 35 -18.30 3.75 9.10
CA VAL A 35 -19.18 4.79 9.66
C VAL A 35 -20.32 5.16 8.72
N ILE A 36 -20.06 5.13 7.40
CA ILE A 36 -21.04 5.44 6.35
C ILE A 36 -20.85 4.44 5.20
N GLY A 37 -21.93 3.77 4.80
CA GLY A 37 -21.96 2.78 3.74
C GLY A 37 -22.81 1.56 4.13
N ASP A 38 -23.26 0.81 3.14
CA ASP A 38 -24.00 -0.44 3.36
C ASP A 38 -23.05 -1.66 3.22
N GLY A 39 -23.26 -2.68 4.06
CA GLY A 39 -22.50 -3.93 4.01
C GLY A 39 -21.33 -4.02 5.00
N ASP A 40 -20.48 -5.02 4.81
CA ASP A 40 -19.36 -5.32 5.71
C ASP A 40 -18.10 -4.49 5.37
N LEU A 41 -17.28 -4.25 6.40
CA LEU A 41 -15.96 -3.65 6.23
C LEU A 41 -15.00 -4.66 5.58
N LEU A 42 -14.78 -4.52 4.27
CA LEU A 42 -13.96 -5.46 3.48
C LEU A 42 -12.45 -5.16 3.46
N TRP A 43 -12.06 -4.00 3.99
CA TRP A 43 -10.69 -3.52 4.01
C TRP A 43 -10.03 -3.89 5.32
N ASP A 44 -8.88 -4.57 5.30
CA ASP A 44 -8.14 -4.95 6.51
C ASP A 44 -7.19 -3.84 7.00
N MET A 45 -6.68 -3.01 6.09
CA MET A 45 -5.68 -1.97 6.34
C MET A 45 -5.89 -0.76 5.43
N VAL A 46 -5.62 0.45 5.93
CA VAL A 46 -5.60 1.70 5.16
C VAL A 46 -4.20 2.30 5.22
N VAL A 47 -3.73 2.81 4.08
CA VAL A 47 -2.43 3.48 3.94
C VAL A 47 -2.60 4.77 3.16
N ILE A 48 -1.95 5.84 3.60
CA ILE A 48 -1.90 7.14 2.90
C ILE A 48 -0.45 7.47 2.59
N VAL A 49 -0.19 7.71 1.30
CA VAL A 49 1.12 8.11 0.78
C VAL A 49 0.94 9.37 -0.05
N LYS A 50 1.80 10.35 0.19
CA LYS A 50 1.86 11.59 -0.56
C LYS A 50 3.02 11.55 -1.53
N TYR A 51 2.76 11.92 -2.77
CA TYR A 51 3.79 12.10 -3.80
C TYR A 51 3.92 13.57 -4.14
N PRO A 52 5.13 14.06 -4.49
CA PRO A 52 5.35 15.45 -4.84
C PRO A 52 4.63 15.82 -6.15
N THR A 53 4.48 14.86 -7.07
CA THR A 53 3.73 15.02 -8.33
C THR A 53 3.07 13.70 -8.74
N VAL A 54 2.05 13.77 -9.61
CA VAL A 54 1.44 12.58 -10.23
C VAL A 54 2.47 11.79 -11.04
N ALA A 55 3.41 12.48 -11.72
CA ALA A 55 4.48 11.84 -12.47
C ALA A 55 5.41 10.99 -11.58
N ALA A 56 5.68 11.42 -10.34
CA ALA A 56 6.45 10.64 -9.37
C ALA A 56 5.72 9.34 -8.97
N PHE A 57 4.39 9.40 -8.80
CA PHE A 57 3.56 8.22 -8.55
C PHE A 57 3.59 7.24 -9.73
N ILE A 58 3.38 7.74 -10.96
CA ILE A 58 3.44 6.90 -12.17
C ILE A 58 4.82 6.24 -12.33
N LYS A 59 5.91 7.01 -12.15
CA LYS A 59 7.26 6.45 -12.20
C LYS A 59 7.47 5.35 -11.16
N MET A 60 6.88 5.51 -9.97
CA MET A 60 6.91 4.50 -8.91
C MET A 60 6.17 3.23 -9.33
N THR A 61 4.93 3.33 -9.83
CA THR A 61 4.09 2.17 -10.21
C THR A 61 4.66 1.37 -11.39
N HIS A 62 5.45 2.01 -12.26
CA HIS A 62 6.11 1.34 -13.39
C HIS A 62 7.54 0.86 -13.10
N SER A 63 8.05 1.09 -11.88
CA SER A 63 9.42 0.70 -11.52
C SER A 63 9.56 -0.83 -11.39
N LYS A 64 10.67 -1.41 -11.86
CA LYS A 64 10.95 -2.86 -11.68
C LYS A 64 10.84 -3.33 -10.21
N PRO A 65 11.32 -2.56 -9.20
CA PRO A 65 11.20 -2.95 -7.81
C PRO A 65 9.74 -3.12 -7.34
N ILE A 66 8.82 -2.21 -7.71
CA ILE A 66 7.42 -2.32 -7.29
C ILE A 66 6.73 -3.51 -7.96
N ASN A 67 7.02 -3.77 -9.25
CA ASN A 67 6.43 -4.88 -9.99
C ASN A 67 6.79 -6.24 -9.38
N ASN A 68 8.04 -6.39 -8.91
CA ASN A 68 8.48 -7.60 -8.23
C ASN A 68 7.78 -7.77 -6.87
N VAL A 69 7.56 -6.69 -6.12
CA VAL A 69 6.90 -6.77 -4.82
C VAL A 69 5.42 -7.13 -4.97
N ILE A 70 4.71 -6.53 -5.95
CA ILE A 70 3.31 -6.85 -6.25
C ILE A 70 3.17 -8.31 -6.71
N CYS A 71 4.06 -8.79 -7.58
CA CYS A 71 4.06 -10.18 -8.08
C CYS A 71 4.37 -11.20 -6.95
N THR A 72 5.30 -10.87 -6.05
CA THR A 72 5.74 -11.78 -4.98
C THR A 72 4.74 -11.85 -3.83
N ALA A 73 3.94 -10.81 -3.62
CA ALA A 73 3.04 -10.73 -2.47
C ALA A 73 1.82 -11.68 -2.56
N LYS A 74 1.51 -12.26 -3.73
CA LYS A 74 0.25 -13.00 -3.99
C LYS A 74 -0.94 -12.27 -3.33
N LEU A 75 -1.22 -11.06 -3.81
CA LEU A 75 -2.35 -10.26 -3.33
C LEU A 75 -3.70 -10.72 -3.94
N VAL A 76 -3.79 -11.97 -4.39
CA VAL A 76 -4.99 -12.59 -4.98
C VAL A 76 -5.17 -13.99 -4.42
#